data_AF-A0A318Y403-F1
#
_entry.id   AF-A0A318Y403-F1
#
_cell.length_a   1.000
_cell.length_b   1.000
_cell.length_c   1.000
_cell.angle_alpha   90.00
_cell.angle_beta   90.00
_cell.angle_gamma   90.00
#
_symmetry.space_group_name_H-M   'P 1'
#
loop_
_entity.id
_entity.type
_entity.pdbx_description
1 polymer ?
#
loop_
_entity_poly.entity_id
_entity_poly.type
_entity_poly.pdbx_seq_one_letter_code
_entity_poly.pdbx_strand_id
1 'polypeptide(L)'
;MENKSAQTTKKSEPKKKVIWKFNEGNTIIVSEESVRAENEKRFSFKLERYKDSDTFEESLKITSYLRGKENGSIVTSILDLDSDIKQLRKYGVVLENTYYRDLYKTIEQNYLDISETSVTLGADDNRITDLIGQVKLYVEGDKTLIKDDLCYVPVNMFNDLAYDCGYSSYEMKTLRASLDKQGYLHTVGDRYAILARINGKPERVIAFDRKKLGIELPTKKDSKKTETSDTNEA
;
A
#
# COMPACT_ATOMS: atom_id res chain seq x y z
N MET A 1 -15.52 -56.01 54.18
CA MET A 1 -15.81 -55.05 53.10
C MET A 1 -15.11 -53.75 53.48
N GLU A 2 -14.18 -53.29 52.66
CA GLU A 2 -13.90 -51.88 52.40
C GLU A 2 -12.76 -51.81 51.37
N ASN A 3 -13.16 -51.80 50.08
CA ASN A 3 -12.24 -51.49 48.99
C ASN A 3 -12.07 -49.97 48.97
N LYS A 4 -10.91 -49.48 49.43
CA LYS A 4 -10.51 -48.10 49.18
C LYS A 4 -10.04 -47.99 47.72
N SER A 5 -10.96 -47.68 46.83
CA SER A 5 -10.63 -47.28 45.46
C SER A 5 -9.82 -45.98 45.48
N ALA A 6 -8.58 -46.07 45.05
CA ALA A 6 -7.72 -44.94 44.76
C ALA A 6 -8.36 -44.07 43.67
N GLN A 7 -8.82 -42.87 44.02
CA GLN A 7 -9.12 -41.83 43.06
C GLN A 7 -7.81 -41.37 42.43
N THR A 8 -7.49 -41.91 41.27
CA THR A 8 -6.46 -41.37 40.39
C THR A 8 -6.97 -40.01 39.89
N THR A 9 -6.46 -38.93 40.45
CA THR A 9 -6.68 -37.58 39.93
C THR A 9 -6.10 -37.52 38.52
N LYS A 10 -6.98 -37.56 37.51
CA LYS A 10 -6.61 -37.22 36.13
C LYS A 10 -6.12 -35.77 36.15
N LYS A 11 -4.80 -35.58 36.21
CA LYS A 11 -4.15 -34.29 35.92
C LYS A 11 -4.61 -33.90 34.52
N SER A 12 -5.54 -32.95 34.42
CA SER A 12 -5.99 -32.43 33.13
C SER A 12 -4.77 -31.85 32.41
N GLU A 13 -4.54 -32.25 31.16
CA GLU A 13 -3.49 -31.62 30.36
C GLU A 13 -3.65 -30.09 30.38
N PRO A 14 -2.54 -29.34 30.46
CA PRO A 14 -2.62 -27.89 30.49
C PRO A 14 -3.26 -27.40 29.18
N LYS A 15 -4.18 -26.44 29.30
CA LYS A 15 -4.85 -25.80 28.16
C LYS A 15 -3.81 -25.05 27.31
N LYS A 16 -3.97 -25.13 25.99
CA LYS A 16 -3.14 -24.38 25.04
C LYS A 16 -3.23 -22.88 25.32
N LYS A 17 -2.08 -22.21 25.36
CA LYS A 17 -1.93 -20.78 25.61
C LYS A 17 -0.82 -20.23 24.72
N VAL A 18 -1.15 -19.32 23.81
CA VAL A 18 -0.19 -18.64 22.95
C VAL A 18 -0.06 -17.20 23.44
N ILE A 19 1.16 -16.74 23.68
CA ILE A 19 1.44 -15.38 24.11
C ILE A 19 2.39 -14.77 23.08
N TRP A 20 1.96 -13.67 22.45
CA TRP A 20 2.79 -12.89 21.56
C TRP A 20 3.62 -11.89 22.36
N LYS A 21 4.87 -11.70 21.98
CA LYS A 21 5.75 -10.69 22.57
C LYS A 21 6.61 -10.03 21.50
N PHE A 22 6.97 -8.78 21.72
CA PHE A 22 8.04 -8.14 20.95
C PHE A 22 9.38 -8.80 21.29
N ASN A 23 10.18 -8.95 20.25
CA ASN A 23 11.59 -9.25 20.28
C ASN A 23 12.37 -8.04 19.71
N GLU A 24 13.69 -8.15 19.61
CA GLU A 24 14.53 -7.16 18.94
C GLU A 24 14.02 -6.80 17.54
N GLY A 25 14.12 -5.50 17.19
CA GLY A 25 13.84 -5.01 15.82
C GLY A 25 12.38 -5.08 15.37
N ASN A 26 11.43 -4.63 16.21
CA ASN A 26 9.99 -4.55 15.91
C ASN A 26 9.38 -5.88 15.44
N THR A 27 9.94 -7.01 15.88
CA THR A 27 9.50 -8.33 15.47
C THR A 27 8.71 -8.99 16.59
N ILE A 28 7.49 -9.43 16.32
CA ILE A 28 6.69 -10.21 17.26
C ILE A 28 6.97 -11.70 17.08
N ILE A 29 7.18 -12.39 18.19
CA ILE A 29 7.39 -13.85 18.26
C ILE A 29 6.48 -14.46 19.33
N VAL A 30 6.35 -15.78 19.33
CA VAL A 30 5.71 -16.51 20.43
C VAL A 30 6.64 -16.54 21.66
N SER A 31 6.12 -16.11 22.82
CA SER A 31 6.83 -16.14 24.09
C SER A 31 7.16 -17.57 24.53
N GLU A 32 8.28 -17.73 25.24
CA GLU A 32 8.70 -18.98 25.86
C GLU A 32 7.70 -19.48 26.92
N GLU A 33 6.95 -18.56 27.53
CA GLU A 33 5.88 -18.85 28.49
C GLU A 33 4.61 -19.47 27.85
N SER A 34 4.59 -19.60 26.53
CA SER A 34 3.46 -20.21 25.81
C SER A 34 3.42 -21.72 26.00
N VAL A 35 2.20 -22.25 26.12
CA VAL A 35 1.92 -23.67 26.37
C VAL A 35 1.25 -24.30 25.15
N ARG A 36 1.81 -25.41 24.64
CA ARG A 36 1.30 -26.14 23.46
C ARG A 36 1.19 -25.27 22.19
N ALA A 37 2.20 -24.44 21.96
CA ALA A 37 2.24 -23.44 20.87
C ALA A 37 3.20 -23.84 19.73
N GLU A 38 3.40 -25.13 19.47
CA GLU A 38 4.41 -25.65 18.54
C GLU A 38 4.17 -25.24 17.08
N ASN A 39 2.93 -24.94 16.72
CA ASN A 39 2.58 -24.45 15.39
C ASN A 39 2.84 -22.95 15.29
N GLU A 40 2.41 -22.19 16.29
CA GLU A 40 2.52 -20.73 16.35
C GLU A 40 3.98 -20.29 16.45
N LYS A 41 4.82 -21.04 17.19
CA LYS A 41 6.27 -20.80 17.31
C LYS A 41 7.03 -20.80 15.98
N ARG A 42 6.41 -21.33 14.92
CA ARG A 42 6.99 -21.31 13.57
C ARG A 42 6.84 -19.95 12.91
N PHE A 43 5.99 -19.08 13.43
CA PHE A 43 5.72 -17.76 12.88
C PHE A 43 6.44 -16.66 13.66
N SER A 44 6.92 -15.67 12.93
CA SER A 44 7.25 -14.35 13.46
C SER A 44 6.68 -13.26 12.55
N PHE A 45 6.50 -12.07 13.09
CA PHE A 45 5.89 -10.94 12.38
C PHE A 45 6.75 -9.70 12.54
N LYS A 46 7.43 -9.26 11.47
CA LYS A 46 8.18 -8.00 11.47
C LYS A 46 7.22 -6.85 11.15
N LEU A 47 7.29 -5.80 11.96
CA LEU A 47 6.45 -4.61 11.83
C LEU A 47 7.27 -3.43 11.31
N GLU A 48 6.74 -2.76 10.30
CA GLU A 48 7.32 -1.53 9.73
C GLU A 48 6.21 -0.47 9.70
N ARG A 49 6.38 0.57 10.53
CA ARG A 49 5.46 1.71 10.61
C ARG A 49 5.94 2.79 9.65
N TYR A 50 5.05 3.26 8.79
CA TYR A 50 5.30 4.33 7.83
C TYR A 50 4.37 5.49 8.14
N LYS A 51 4.86 6.70 7.94
CA LYS A 51 4.07 7.92 8.07
C LYS A 51 4.29 8.80 6.86
N ASP A 52 3.21 9.10 6.16
CA ASP A 52 3.26 10.07 5.08
C ASP A 52 3.41 11.47 5.70
N SER A 53 4.43 12.22 5.29
CA SER A 53 4.71 13.54 5.85
C SER A 53 3.75 14.64 5.36
N ASP A 54 3.04 14.40 4.26
CA ASP A 54 2.17 15.37 3.61
C ASP A 54 0.71 15.20 4.10
N THR A 55 0.23 13.95 4.20
CA THR A 55 -1.13 13.64 4.70
C THR A 55 -1.16 13.33 6.20
N PHE A 56 -0.01 13.04 6.81
CA PHE A 56 0.12 12.52 8.17
C PHE A 56 -0.55 11.16 8.40
N GLU A 57 -0.99 10.50 7.33
CA GLU A 57 -1.55 9.16 7.39
C GLU A 57 -0.46 8.15 7.74
N GLU A 58 -0.83 7.19 8.60
CA GLU A 58 0.07 6.12 9.00
C GLU A 58 -0.34 4.80 8.36
N SER A 59 0.66 4.01 8.00
CA SER A 59 0.50 2.66 7.49
C SER A 59 1.42 1.71 8.25
N LEU A 60 0.93 0.50 8.49
CA LEU A 60 1.67 -0.57 9.13
C LEU A 60 1.80 -1.72 8.13
N LYS A 61 3.05 -2.04 7.77
CA LYS A 61 3.35 -3.28 7.06
C LYS A 61 3.65 -4.37 8.07
N ILE A 62 2.97 -5.49 7.94
CA ILE A 62 3.17 -6.69 8.75
C ILE A 62 3.70 -7.79 7.85
N THR A 63 4.99 -8.09 7.97
CA THR A 63 5.65 -9.15 7.21
C THR A 63 5.70 -10.43 8.05
N SER A 64 5.05 -11.49 7.58
CA SER A 64 5.08 -12.80 8.22
C SER A 64 6.31 -13.59 7.76
N TYR A 65 6.92 -14.30 8.69
CA TYR A 65 7.97 -15.28 8.43
C TYR A 65 7.53 -16.64 8.93
N LEU A 66 7.79 -17.68 8.16
CA LEU A 66 7.58 -19.07 8.53
C LEU A 66 8.94 -19.76 8.63
N ARG A 67 9.32 -20.15 9.85
CA ARG A 67 10.62 -20.78 10.17
C ARG A 67 11.80 -19.93 9.66
N GLY A 68 11.71 -18.61 9.85
CA GLY A 68 12.74 -17.65 9.46
C GLY A 68 12.77 -17.26 7.99
N LYS A 69 11.91 -17.85 7.14
CA LYS A 69 11.77 -17.46 5.73
C LYS A 69 10.59 -16.52 5.56
N GLU A 70 10.73 -15.47 4.76
CA GLU A 70 9.64 -14.58 4.42
C GLU A 70 8.48 -15.37 3.81
N ASN A 71 7.29 -15.16 4.35
CA ASN A 71 6.08 -15.90 4.02
C ASN A 71 4.99 -15.00 3.40
N GLY A 72 5.25 -13.70 3.27
CA GLY A 72 4.33 -12.70 2.70
C GLY A 72 4.04 -11.56 3.67
N SER A 73 3.40 -10.50 3.17
CA SER A 73 3.10 -9.30 3.95
C SER A 73 1.73 -8.72 3.66
N ILE A 74 1.15 -8.04 4.65
CA ILE A 74 0.00 -7.16 4.47
C ILE A 74 0.39 -5.73 4.83
N VAL A 75 -0.35 -4.77 4.28
CA VAL A 75 -0.31 -3.37 4.66
C VAL A 75 -1.69 -3.03 5.22
N THR A 76 -1.74 -2.36 6.36
CA THR A 76 -2.97 -1.98 7.08
C THR A 76 -2.79 -0.61 7.74
N SER A 77 -3.86 -0.04 8.27
CA SER A 77 -3.81 1.06 9.24
C SER A 77 -3.98 0.51 10.67
N ILE A 78 -3.74 1.34 11.69
CA ILE A 78 -4.10 1.00 13.08
C ILE A 78 -5.62 0.88 13.26
N LEU A 79 -6.41 1.63 12.48
CA LEU A 79 -7.87 1.63 12.55
C LEU A 79 -8.45 0.29 12.04
N ASP A 80 -7.85 -0.28 11.00
CA ASP A 80 -8.34 -1.49 10.33
C ASP A 80 -7.63 -2.77 10.77
N LEU A 81 -6.71 -2.67 11.74
CA LEU A 81 -5.80 -3.75 12.11
C LEU A 81 -6.51 -5.04 12.55
N ASP A 82 -7.60 -4.96 13.33
CA ASP A 82 -8.32 -6.16 13.79
C ASP A 82 -8.95 -6.95 12.62
N SER A 83 -9.43 -6.26 11.60
CA SER A 83 -9.95 -6.91 10.38
C SER A 83 -8.80 -7.43 9.51
N ASP A 84 -7.81 -6.58 9.23
CA ASP A 84 -6.83 -6.84 8.19
C ASP A 84 -5.76 -7.85 8.59
N ILE A 85 -5.46 -7.98 9.89
CA ILE A 85 -4.50 -8.99 10.36
C ILE A 85 -4.89 -10.41 9.97
N LYS A 86 -6.18 -10.69 9.79
CA LYS A 86 -6.70 -11.99 9.36
C LYS A 86 -6.40 -12.27 7.89
N GLN A 87 -6.10 -11.25 7.07
CA GLN A 87 -5.68 -11.44 5.69
C GLN A 87 -4.38 -12.23 5.57
N LEU A 88 -3.55 -12.30 6.63
CA LEU A 88 -2.35 -13.16 6.66
C LEU A 88 -2.67 -14.65 6.38
N ARG A 89 -3.93 -15.08 6.52
CA ARG A 89 -4.40 -16.41 6.12
C ARG A 89 -4.13 -16.72 4.64
N LYS A 90 -4.16 -15.72 3.75
CA LYS A 90 -3.84 -15.90 2.32
C LYS A 90 -2.41 -16.37 2.08
N TYR A 91 -1.55 -16.15 3.05
CA TYR A 91 -0.14 -16.56 3.07
C TYR A 91 0.09 -17.82 3.94
N GLY A 92 -0.96 -18.55 4.32
CA GLY A 92 -0.82 -19.79 5.10
C GLY A 92 -0.54 -19.57 6.59
N VAL A 93 -0.68 -18.35 7.11
CA VAL A 93 -0.71 -18.11 8.56
C VAL A 93 -2.08 -18.59 9.07
N VAL A 94 -2.12 -19.77 9.70
CA VAL A 94 -3.37 -20.36 10.19
C VAL A 94 -3.37 -20.38 11.71
N LEU A 95 -3.98 -19.35 12.30
CA LEU A 95 -4.14 -19.20 13.75
C LEU A 95 -5.62 -19.26 14.14
N GLU A 96 -5.88 -19.64 15.39
CA GLU A 96 -7.21 -19.47 16.00
C GLU A 96 -7.54 -17.97 16.12
N ASN A 97 -8.82 -17.60 16.04
CA ASN A 97 -9.24 -16.20 16.08
C ASN A 97 -8.83 -15.48 17.37
N THR A 98 -8.78 -16.20 18.49
CA THR A 98 -8.26 -15.70 19.76
C THR A 98 -6.81 -15.24 19.64
N TYR A 99 -5.96 -16.01 18.96
CA TYR A 99 -4.54 -15.67 18.80
C TYR A 99 -4.31 -14.56 17.78
N TYR A 100 -5.17 -14.40 16.78
CA TYR A 100 -5.18 -13.20 15.94
C TYR A 100 -5.51 -11.94 16.74
N ARG A 101 -6.57 -12.01 17.56
CA ARG A 101 -6.96 -10.90 18.43
C ARG A 101 -5.84 -10.55 19.41
N ASP A 102 -5.20 -11.56 20.01
CA ASP A 102 -4.12 -11.34 20.96
C ASP A 102 -2.88 -10.73 20.25
N LEU A 103 -2.58 -11.14 19.02
CA LEU A 103 -1.53 -10.53 18.19
C LEU A 103 -1.83 -9.05 17.88
N TYR A 104 -3.05 -8.75 17.44
CA TYR A 104 -3.52 -7.39 17.22
C TYR A 104 -3.35 -6.52 18.48
N LYS A 105 -3.81 -7.00 19.64
CA LYS A 105 -3.67 -6.28 20.91
C LYS A 105 -2.21 -6.03 21.28
N THR A 106 -1.33 -7.01 21.05
CA THR A 106 0.10 -6.82 21.27
C THR A 106 0.65 -5.71 20.37
N ILE A 107 0.27 -5.66 19.10
CA ILE A 107 0.68 -4.58 18.18
C ILE A 107 0.15 -3.23 18.67
N GLU A 108 -1.15 -3.13 18.94
CA GLU A 108 -1.82 -1.89 19.35
C GLU A 108 -1.19 -1.28 20.61
N GLN A 109 -0.91 -2.10 21.62
CA GLN A 109 -0.32 -1.65 22.89
C GLN A 109 1.10 -1.08 22.76
N ASN A 110 1.84 -1.49 21.73
CA ASN A 110 3.23 -1.08 21.52
C ASN A 110 3.38 -0.26 20.23
N TYR A 111 2.26 0.17 19.61
CA TYR A 111 2.28 0.73 18.26
C TYR A 111 3.14 2.00 18.15
N LEU A 112 3.09 2.84 19.18
CA LEU A 112 3.88 4.08 19.24
C LEU A 112 5.38 3.82 19.48
N ASP A 113 5.74 2.66 20.02
CA ASP A 113 7.14 2.26 20.24
C ASP A 113 7.76 1.65 18.98
N ILE A 114 6.95 1.32 17.97
CA ILE A 114 7.43 0.87 16.65
C ILE A 114 8.05 2.08 15.94
N SER A 115 9.36 2.00 15.70
CA SER A 115 10.11 3.02 14.99
C SER A 115 9.58 3.26 13.57
N GLU A 116 9.47 4.53 13.18
CA GLU A 116 9.11 4.91 11.83
C GLU A 116 10.21 4.48 10.84
N THR A 117 9.78 3.86 9.74
CA THR A 117 10.64 3.39 8.65
C THR A 117 10.51 4.35 7.48
N SER A 118 11.64 4.77 6.91
CA SER A 118 11.64 5.57 5.69
C SER A 118 11.35 4.69 4.47
N VAL A 119 10.60 5.23 3.51
CA VAL A 119 10.32 4.54 2.24
C VAL A 119 11.42 4.86 1.25
N THR A 120 12.08 3.83 0.74
CA THR A 120 13.06 3.95 -0.34
C THR A 120 12.56 3.13 -1.53
N LEU A 121 12.47 3.78 -2.69
CA LEU A 121 12.22 3.10 -3.96
C LEU A 121 13.55 2.98 -4.69
N GLY A 122 13.90 1.74 -5.07
CA GLY A 122 15.11 1.47 -5.85
C GLY A 122 15.01 2.08 -7.25
N ALA A 123 16.16 2.34 -7.87
CA ALA A 123 16.22 2.80 -9.26
C ALA A 123 15.66 1.75 -10.24
N ASP A 124 15.76 0.47 -9.89
CA ASP A 124 15.32 -0.67 -10.71
C ASP A 124 13.97 -1.24 -10.25
N ASP A 125 13.12 -0.43 -9.62
CA ASP A 125 11.76 -0.85 -9.27
C ASP A 125 10.94 -1.02 -10.55
N ASN A 126 10.75 -2.27 -11.00
CA ASN A 126 10.00 -2.61 -12.21
C ASN A 126 8.58 -2.02 -12.21
N ARG A 127 7.99 -1.80 -11.03
CA ARG A 127 6.67 -1.15 -10.88
C ARG A 127 6.65 0.27 -11.46
N ILE A 128 7.79 0.96 -11.50
CA ILE A 128 7.90 2.28 -12.15
C ILE A 128 7.68 2.15 -13.66
N THR A 129 8.29 1.14 -14.29
CA THR A 129 8.14 0.91 -15.74
C THR A 129 6.69 0.58 -16.08
N ASP A 130 6.05 -0.26 -15.28
CA ASP A 130 4.63 -0.60 -15.43
C ASP A 130 3.74 0.64 -15.28
N LEU A 131 4.00 1.47 -14.26
CA LEU A 131 3.27 2.72 -14.05
C LEU A 131 3.43 3.70 -15.21
N ILE A 132 4.64 3.87 -15.75
CA ILE A 132 4.87 4.71 -16.92
C ILE A 132 4.08 4.19 -18.13
N GLY A 133 4.02 2.88 -18.32
CA GLY A 133 3.18 2.25 -19.35
C GLY A 133 1.69 2.58 -19.18
N GLN A 134 1.17 2.45 -17.96
CA GLN A 134 -0.23 2.77 -17.64
C GLN A 134 -0.55 4.27 -17.83
N VAL A 135 0.33 5.15 -17.37
CA VAL A 135 0.20 6.61 -17.59
C VAL A 135 0.17 6.94 -19.07
N LYS A 136 1.03 6.31 -19.87
CA LYS A 136 1.04 6.50 -21.32
C LYS A 136 -0.30 6.11 -21.96
N LEU A 137 -0.80 4.91 -21.65
CA LEU A 137 -2.09 4.44 -22.16
C LEU A 137 -3.25 5.36 -21.77
N TYR A 138 -3.26 5.82 -20.51
CA TYR A 138 -4.28 6.75 -20.02
C TYR A 138 -4.29 8.06 -20.79
N VAL A 139 -3.12 8.67 -20.98
CA VAL A 139 -2.99 9.96 -21.68
C VAL A 139 -3.27 9.83 -23.19
N GLU A 140 -2.82 8.75 -23.83
CA GLU A 140 -3.10 8.50 -25.26
C GLU A 140 -4.59 8.27 -25.53
N GLY A 141 -5.32 7.75 -24.54
CA GLY A 141 -6.78 7.58 -24.59
C GLY A 141 -7.57 8.89 -24.60
N ASP A 142 -7.01 9.99 -24.08
CA ASP A 142 -7.65 11.31 -24.08
C ASP A 142 -6.66 12.43 -24.41
N LYS A 143 -6.69 12.86 -25.69
CA LYS A 143 -5.83 13.94 -26.20
C LYS A 143 -6.02 15.29 -25.50
N THR A 144 -7.12 15.51 -24.77
CA THR A 144 -7.33 16.75 -24.01
C THR A 144 -6.37 16.89 -22.82
N LEU A 145 -5.76 15.77 -22.41
CA LEU A 145 -4.74 15.67 -21.38
C LEU A 145 -3.35 16.07 -21.86
N ILE A 146 -3.13 16.16 -23.18
CA ILE A 146 -1.85 16.52 -23.78
C ILE A 146 -1.85 18.00 -24.15
N LYS A 147 -0.97 18.79 -23.55
CA LYS A 147 -0.78 20.21 -23.90
C LYS A 147 0.69 20.55 -23.96
N ASP A 148 1.11 21.08 -25.09
CA ASP A 148 2.49 21.48 -25.34
C ASP A 148 3.48 20.32 -25.05
N ASP A 149 4.42 20.52 -24.13
CA ASP A 149 5.40 19.52 -23.74
C ASP A 149 4.97 18.69 -22.50
N LEU A 150 3.72 18.82 -22.05
CA LEU A 150 3.21 18.15 -20.85
C LEU A 150 1.98 17.27 -21.10
N CYS A 151 1.91 16.21 -20.30
CA CYS A 151 0.78 15.31 -20.18
C CYS A 151 0.21 15.39 -18.76
N TYR A 152 -1.08 15.68 -18.62
CA TYR A 152 -1.71 15.89 -17.32
C TYR A 152 -2.52 14.68 -16.88
N VAL A 153 -2.18 14.15 -15.71
CA VAL A 153 -2.94 13.07 -15.06
C VAL A 153 -3.55 13.62 -13.77
N PRO A 154 -4.89 13.61 -13.60
CA PRO A 154 -5.51 13.96 -12.32
C PRO A 154 -4.90 13.19 -11.15
N VAL A 155 -4.70 13.84 -9.99
CA VAL A 155 -4.02 13.20 -8.84
C VAL A 155 -4.70 11.90 -8.42
N ASN A 156 -6.03 11.87 -8.38
CA ASN A 156 -6.77 10.66 -8.01
C ASN A 156 -6.49 9.53 -9.00
N MET A 157 -6.54 9.83 -10.30
CA MET A 157 -6.24 8.85 -11.34
C MET A 157 -4.78 8.37 -11.27
N PHE A 158 -3.82 9.26 -11.01
CA PHE A 158 -2.44 8.84 -10.80
C PHE A 158 -2.30 7.87 -9.63
N ASN A 159 -2.99 8.13 -8.50
CA ASN A 159 -2.97 7.25 -7.35
C ASN A 159 -3.60 5.89 -7.66
N ASP A 160 -4.70 5.86 -8.41
CA ASP A 160 -5.37 4.63 -8.85
C ASP A 160 -4.44 3.79 -9.75
N LEU A 161 -3.81 4.40 -10.75
CA LEU A 161 -2.85 3.74 -11.63
C LEU A 161 -1.63 3.21 -10.85
N ALA A 162 -1.14 3.96 -9.87
CA ALA A 162 -0.03 3.53 -9.03
C ALA A 162 -0.43 2.34 -8.13
N TYR A 163 -1.65 2.35 -7.59
CA TYR A 163 -2.19 1.24 -6.81
C TYR A 163 -2.29 -0.04 -7.66
N ASP A 164 -2.76 0.06 -8.90
CA ASP A 164 -2.80 -1.06 -9.85
C ASP A 164 -1.41 -1.62 -10.18
N CYS A 165 -0.37 -0.78 -10.10
CA CYS A 165 1.03 -1.18 -10.25
C CYS A 165 1.66 -1.71 -8.94
N GLY A 166 0.88 -1.84 -7.87
CA GLY A 166 1.31 -2.40 -6.59
C GLY A 166 1.99 -1.41 -5.65
N TYR A 167 1.77 -0.10 -5.83
CA TYR A 167 2.17 0.91 -4.85
C TYR A 167 1.11 1.10 -3.76
N SER A 168 1.56 1.28 -2.53
CA SER A 168 0.72 1.66 -1.39
C SER A 168 0.70 3.17 -1.19
N SER A 169 -0.32 3.69 -0.49
CA SER A 169 -0.46 5.12 -0.20
C SER A 169 0.78 5.73 0.45
N TYR A 170 1.40 5.02 1.40
CA TYR A 170 2.62 5.48 2.08
C TYR A 170 3.85 5.59 1.15
N GLU A 171 3.81 4.98 -0.05
CA GLU A 171 4.88 5.07 -1.04
C GLU A 171 4.74 6.27 -1.99
N MET A 172 3.58 6.94 -2.01
CA MET A 172 3.24 7.93 -3.04
C MET A 172 4.22 9.11 -3.11
N LYS A 173 4.66 9.63 -1.95
CA LYS A 173 5.63 10.73 -1.94
C LYS A 173 6.97 10.30 -2.54
N THR A 174 7.50 9.16 -2.10
CA THR A 174 8.76 8.61 -2.62
C THR A 174 8.64 8.26 -4.10
N LEU A 175 7.48 7.76 -4.53
CA LEU A 175 7.20 7.49 -5.94
C LEU A 175 7.29 8.75 -6.79
N ARG A 176 6.61 9.83 -6.39
CA ARG A 176 6.67 11.11 -7.10
C ARG A 176 8.08 11.69 -7.12
N ALA A 177 8.80 11.61 -6.01
CA ALA A 177 10.20 12.03 -5.93
C ALA A 177 11.12 11.21 -6.86
N SER A 178 10.89 9.91 -6.96
CA SER A 178 11.64 9.04 -7.88
C SER A 178 11.36 9.38 -9.34
N LEU A 179 10.09 9.57 -9.71
CA LEU A 179 9.68 9.97 -11.06
C LEU A 179 10.27 11.34 -11.45
N ASP A 180 10.25 12.31 -10.55
CA ASP A 180 10.87 13.62 -10.73
C ASP A 180 12.40 13.51 -10.96
N LYS A 181 13.09 12.76 -10.09
CA LYS A 181 14.54 12.50 -10.23
C LYS A 181 14.90 11.83 -11.57
N GLN A 182 14.01 10.98 -12.09
CA GLN A 182 14.17 10.33 -13.39
C GLN A 182 13.79 11.23 -14.59
N GLY A 183 13.28 12.43 -14.33
CA GLY A 183 12.90 13.42 -15.32
C GLY A 183 11.54 13.15 -15.98
N TYR A 184 10.68 12.34 -15.35
CA TYR A 184 9.32 12.10 -15.85
C TYR A 184 8.35 13.19 -15.46
N LEU A 185 8.58 13.91 -14.35
CA LEU A 185 7.64 14.90 -13.84
C LEU A 185 8.11 16.33 -14.13
N HIS A 186 7.12 17.20 -14.33
CA HIS A 186 7.29 18.63 -14.26
C HIS A 186 6.76 19.14 -12.91
N THR A 187 7.64 19.75 -12.12
CA THR A 187 7.36 20.22 -10.76
C THR A 187 7.42 21.75 -10.68
N VAL A 188 6.72 22.32 -9.68
CA VAL A 188 6.77 23.77 -9.40
C VAL A 188 7.24 23.98 -7.97
N GLY A 189 8.51 24.36 -7.82
CA GLY A 189 9.19 24.29 -6.53
C GLY A 189 9.19 22.86 -6.01
N ASP A 190 8.93 22.67 -4.72
CA ASP A 190 8.92 21.34 -4.09
C ASP A 190 7.58 20.58 -4.25
N ARG A 191 6.71 21.02 -5.17
CA ARG A 191 5.37 20.43 -5.35
C ARG A 191 5.32 19.55 -6.59
N TYR A 192 5.05 18.27 -6.37
CA TYR A 192 4.82 17.28 -7.42
C TYR A 192 3.47 17.38 -8.10
N ALA A 193 2.47 17.96 -7.42
CA ALA A 193 1.14 18.18 -7.96
C ALA A 193 0.91 19.67 -8.24
N ILE A 194 0.47 19.99 -9.45
CA ILE A 194 0.22 21.36 -9.90
C ILE A 194 -1.26 21.58 -10.21
N LEU A 195 -1.69 22.84 -10.29
CA LEU A 195 -3.04 23.18 -10.71
C LEU A 195 -3.03 23.40 -12.23
N ALA A 196 -3.80 22.60 -12.97
CA ALA A 196 -3.98 22.75 -14.41
C ALA A 196 -5.47 22.83 -14.76
N ARG A 197 -5.80 23.35 -15.94
CA ARG A 197 -7.18 23.41 -16.41
C ARG A 197 -7.42 22.30 -17.44
N ILE A 198 -8.09 21.22 -17.06
CA ILE A 198 -8.51 20.13 -17.96
C ILE A 198 -9.97 20.38 -18.36
N ASN A 199 -10.27 20.39 -19.66
CA ASN A 199 -11.63 20.62 -20.18
C ASN A 199 -12.35 21.84 -19.56
N GLY A 200 -11.61 22.93 -19.35
CA GLY A 200 -12.14 24.16 -18.79
C GLY A 200 -12.27 24.18 -17.27
N LYS A 201 -12.02 23.07 -16.55
CA LYS A 201 -12.12 22.98 -15.08
C LYS A 201 -10.73 22.97 -14.42
N PRO A 202 -10.51 23.76 -13.36
CA PRO A 202 -9.26 23.70 -12.61
C PRO A 202 -9.20 22.40 -11.80
N GLU A 203 -8.09 21.67 -11.92
CA GLU A 203 -7.90 20.36 -11.30
C GLU A 203 -6.45 20.19 -10.85
N ARG A 204 -6.24 19.45 -9.77
CA ARG A 204 -4.90 19.06 -9.30
C ARG A 204 -4.42 17.87 -10.11
N VAL A 205 -3.26 18.03 -10.72
CA VAL A 205 -2.70 17.04 -11.65
C VAL A 205 -1.23 16.77 -11.32
N ILE A 206 -0.79 15.57 -11.68
CA ILE A 206 0.62 15.25 -11.88
C ILE A 206 0.92 15.55 -13.35
N ALA A 207 1.89 16.45 -13.58
CA ALA A 207 2.32 16.82 -14.92
C ALA A 207 3.53 15.98 -15.32
N PHE A 208 3.39 15.21 -16.39
CA PHE A 208 4.46 14.40 -16.95
C PHE A 208 5.11 15.10 -18.15
N ASP A 209 6.42 14.94 -18.31
CA ASP A 209 7.13 15.35 -19.52
C ASP A 209 6.73 14.44 -20.69
N ARG A 210 6.07 15.03 -21.69
CA ARG A 210 5.53 14.32 -22.85
C ARG A 210 6.62 13.58 -23.63
N LYS A 211 7.79 14.21 -23.81
CA LYS A 211 8.90 13.63 -24.58
C LYS A 211 9.50 12.45 -23.83
N LYS A 212 9.60 12.54 -22.51
CA LYS A 212 10.06 11.45 -21.65
C LYS A 212 9.11 10.25 -21.68
N LEU A 213 7.80 10.49 -21.80
CA LEU A 213 6.80 9.43 -22.02
C LEU A 213 6.80 8.86 -23.46
N GLY A 214 7.49 9.51 -24.40
CA GLY A 214 7.47 9.12 -25.81
C GLY A 214 6.09 9.25 -26.45
N ILE A 215 5.34 10.31 -26.11
CA ILE A 215 4.01 10.61 -26.63
C ILE A 215 4.09 11.68 -27.72
N GLU A 216 3.41 11.46 -28.84
CA GLU A 216 3.34 12.42 -29.93
C GLU A 216 2.32 13.54 -29.67
N LEU A 217 2.57 14.71 -30.25
CA LEU A 217 1.62 15.82 -30.18
C LEU A 217 0.35 15.49 -30.98
N PRO A 218 -0.85 15.84 -30.47
CA PRO A 218 -2.07 15.78 -31.25
C PRO A 218 -1.91 16.60 -32.55
N THR A 219 -2.06 15.97 -33.72
CA THR A 219 -2.16 16.71 -34.97
C THR A 219 -3.37 17.64 -34.89
N LYS A 220 -3.16 18.95 -35.09
CA LYS A 220 -4.23 19.96 -35.18
C LYS A 220 -5.18 19.62 -36.33
N LYS A 221 -6.20 18.80 -36.09
CA LYS A 221 -7.43 18.69 -36.89
C LYS A 221 -8.45 17.95 -36.03
N ASP A 222 -9.30 18.75 -35.38
CA ASP A 222 -10.75 18.59 -35.30
C ASP A 222 -11.31 19.71 -34.41
N SER A 223 -11.13 20.96 -34.88
CA SER A 223 -12.06 22.01 -34.50
C SER A 223 -13.39 21.67 -35.16
N LYS A 224 -14.36 21.16 -34.37
CA LYS A 224 -15.78 21.08 -34.74
C LYS A 224 -16.16 22.34 -35.52
N LYS A 225 -16.43 22.20 -36.82
CA LYS A 225 -17.21 23.19 -37.55
C LYS A 225 -18.60 23.16 -36.95
N THR A 226 -18.95 24.18 -36.19
CA THR A 226 -20.34 24.51 -35.95
C THR A 226 -20.90 24.93 -37.30
N GLU A 227 -21.70 24.07 -37.92
CA GLU A 227 -22.52 24.45 -39.07
C GLU A 227 -23.53 25.49 -38.60
N THR A 228 -23.26 26.77 -38.88
CA THR A 228 -24.31 27.78 -38.99
C THR A 228 -25.11 27.45 -40.24
N SER A 229 -26.25 26.79 -40.05
CA SER A 229 -27.29 26.72 -41.06
C SER A 229 -27.97 28.08 -41.15
N ASP A 230 -27.50 28.92 -42.08
CA ASP A 230 -28.28 30.01 -42.64
C ASP A 230 -29.43 29.39 -43.46
N THR A 231 -30.64 29.35 -42.91
CA THR A 231 -31.86 29.21 -43.70
C THR A 231 -32.39 30.61 -44.01
N ASN A 232 -32.03 31.09 -45.21
CA ASN A 232 -32.73 32.15 -45.93
C ASN A 232 -33.45 31.48 -47.11
N GLU A 233 -34.76 31.30 -47.01
CA GLU A 233 -35.70 31.18 -48.14
C GLU A 233 -36.99 31.86 -47.65
N ALA A 234 -37.29 33.07 -48.16
CA ALA A 234 -38.06 33.38 -49.37
C ALA A 234 -39.54 33.61 -49.04
#